data_AF-U6L7Y0-F1
#
_entry.id   AF-U6L7Y0-F1
#
_cell.length_a   1.000
_cell.length_b   1.000
_cell.length_c   1.000
_cell.angle_alpha   90.00
_cell.angle_beta   90.00
_cell.angle_gamma   90.00
#
_symmetry.space_group_name_H-M   'P 1'
#
loop_
_entity.id
_entity.type
_entity.pdbx_description
1 polymer ?
#
loop_
_entity_poly.entity_id
_entity_poly.type
_entity_poly.pdbx_seq_one_letter_code
_entity_poly.pdbx_strand_id
1 'polypeptide(L)'
;ILAVHRFTRDIYSMKFPELESIVQTPLEYIAVVHRIQNQTDLTQVDLSDLLPSPLIMALTVAASLSISSGGGSNSSNAGRRLPEEDLEKATAAAKEALALAEKRKEVLQYLESRMALVAPNVSAILGAALTARLLTKVGRLETLAKMPAQNIMVKP
;
A
#
# COMPACT_ATOMS: atom_id res chain seq x y z
N ILE A 1 1.82 -4.80 5.65
CA ILE A 1 1.23 -4.12 4.46
C ILE A 1 0.60 -5.12 3.50
N LEU A 2 1.33 -6.03 2.84
CA LEU A 2 0.73 -6.98 1.89
C LEU A 2 -0.32 -7.93 2.51
N ALA A 3 -0.10 -8.38 3.74
CA ALA A 3 -1.09 -9.20 4.45
C ALA A 3 -2.38 -8.41 4.75
N VAL A 4 -2.24 -7.16 5.21
CA VAL A 4 -3.38 -6.25 5.46
C VAL A 4 -4.12 -5.94 4.17
N HIS A 5 -3.40 -5.68 3.08
CA HIS A 5 -4.00 -5.48 1.76
C HIS A 5 -4.87 -6.65 1.34
N ARG A 6 -4.38 -7.90 1.48
CA ARG A 6 -5.18 -9.11 1.17
C ARG A 6 -6.43 -9.19 2.03
N PHE A 7 -6.29 -8.95 3.34
CA PHE A 7 -7.41 -8.96 4.28
C PHE A 7 -8.47 -7.90 3.94
N THR A 8 -8.06 -6.66 3.73
CA THR A 8 -8.95 -5.55 3.34
C THR A 8 -9.61 -5.84 2.00
N ARG A 9 -8.87 -6.40 1.03
CA ARG A 9 -9.41 -6.79 -0.27
C ARG A 9 -10.48 -7.86 -0.16
N ASP A 10 -10.23 -8.92 0.60
CA ASP A 10 -11.16 -10.04 0.70
C ASP A 10 -12.50 -9.59 1.31
N ILE A 11 -12.47 -8.64 2.26
CA ILE A 11 -13.65 -7.99 2.84
C ILE A 11 -14.33 -7.05 1.83
N TYR A 12 -13.56 -6.19 1.17
CA TYR A 12 -14.11 -5.14 0.29
C TYR A 12 -14.57 -5.66 -1.08
N SER A 13 -14.09 -6.83 -1.51
CA SER A 13 -14.50 -7.52 -2.73
C SER A 13 -16.00 -7.82 -2.76
N MET A 14 -16.63 -7.98 -1.60
CA MET A 14 -18.09 -8.17 -1.49
C MET A 14 -18.89 -6.94 -1.96
N LYS A 15 -18.34 -5.73 -1.79
CA LYS A 15 -19.00 -4.48 -2.19
C LYS A 15 -18.52 -4.00 -3.55
N PHE A 16 -17.21 -4.01 -3.78
CA PHE A 16 -16.62 -3.39 -4.97
C PHE A 16 -15.43 -4.21 -5.48
N PRO A 17 -15.68 -5.33 -6.20
CA PRO A 17 -14.65 -6.24 -6.69
C PRO A 17 -13.76 -5.59 -7.77
N GLU A 18 -14.28 -4.62 -8.51
CA GLU A 18 -13.55 -3.93 -9.59
C GLU A 18 -12.39 -3.05 -9.07
N LEU A 19 -12.39 -2.71 -7.77
CA LEU A 19 -11.34 -1.88 -7.16
C LEU A 19 -9.94 -2.47 -7.32
N GLU A 20 -9.80 -3.79 -7.23
CA GLU A 20 -8.51 -4.48 -7.34
C GLU A 20 -7.94 -4.37 -8.76
N SER A 21 -8.79 -4.35 -9.78
CA SER A 21 -8.34 -4.21 -11.18
C SER A 21 -7.91 -2.77 -11.48
N ILE A 22 -8.50 -1.79 -10.80
CA ILE A 22 -8.23 -0.36 -11.02
C ILE A 22 -6.99 0.08 -10.22
N VAL A 23 -6.88 -0.33 -8.96
CA VAL A 23 -5.79 0.08 -8.06
C VAL A 23 -4.91 -1.11 -7.71
N GLN A 24 -3.79 -1.24 -8.43
CA GLN A 24 -2.83 -2.33 -8.23
C GLN A 24 -1.87 -2.09 -7.06
N THR A 25 -1.67 -0.82 -6.66
CA THR A 25 -0.75 -0.46 -5.59
C THR A 25 -1.39 -0.74 -4.21
N PRO A 26 -0.77 -1.58 -3.35
CA PRO A 26 -1.40 -1.98 -2.09
C PRO A 26 -1.67 -0.82 -1.11
N LEU A 27 -0.79 0.18 -1.08
CA LEU A 27 -0.96 1.34 -0.19
C LEU A 27 -2.08 2.27 -0.68
N GLU A 28 -2.15 2.51 -1.99
CA GLU A 28 -3.20 3.33 -2.59
C GLU A 28 -4.56 2.64 -2.41
N TYR A 29 -4.63 1.33 -2.63
CA TYR A 29 -5.85 0.54 -2.41
C TYR A 29 -6.37 0.71 -0.98
N ILE A 30 -5.49 0.55 0.02
CA ILE A 30 -5.85 0.69 1.43
C ILE A 30 -6.32 2.13 1.75
N ALA A 31 -5.64 3.14 1.21
CA ALA A 31 -6.02 4.55 1.40
C ALA A 31 -7.38 4.87 0.79
N VAL A 32 -7.66 4.31 -0.39
CA VAL A 32 -8.91 4.47 -1.12
C VAL A 32 -10.07 3.78 -0.39
N VAL A 33 -9.87 2.55 0.10
CA VAL A 33 -10.87 1.86 0.94
C VAL A 33 -11.16 2.65 2.22
N HIS A 34 -10.11 3.19 2.86
CA HIS A 34 -10.28 4.01 4.06
C HIS A 34 -11.09 5.29 3.80
N ARG A 35 -10.99 5.87 2.60
CA ARG A 35 -11.69 7.10 2.21
C ARG A 35 -13.14 6.84 1.76
N ILE A 36 -13.39 5.77 1.00
CA ILE A 36 -14.72 5.44 0.45
C ILE A 36 -15.65 4.82 1.51
N GLN A 37 -15.13 3.98 2.40
CA GLN A 37 -15.90 3.29 3.46
C GLN A 37 -17.23 2.69 2.94
N ASN A 38 -18.39 3.17 3.41
CA ASN A 38 -19.72 2.74 2.95
C ASN A 38 -20.44 3.76 2.05
N GLN A 39 -19.76 4.80 1.58
CA GLN A 39 -20.41 5.81 0.74
C GLN A 39 -20.90 5.17 -0.57
N THR A 40 -22.13 5.51 -0.92
CA THR A 40 -22.81 5.12 -2.16
C THR A 40 -22.49 6.08 -3.29
N ASP A 41 -22.23 7.35 -2.97
CA ASP A 41 -21.89 8.39 -3.93
C ASP A 41 -20.39 8.72 -3.87
N LEU A 42 -19.62 8.15 -4.81
CA LEU A 42 -18.20 8.43 -4.95
C LEU A 42 -17.89 9.84 -5.47
N THR A 43 -18.89 10.54 -6.01
CA THR A 43 -18.77 11.94 -6.44
C THR A 43 -18.64 12.91 -5.26
N GLN A 44 -18.98 12.47 -4.04
CA GLN A 44 -18.82 13.24 -2.81
C GLN A 44 -17.48 12.97 -2.10
N VAL A 45 -16.65 12.10 -2.68
CA VAL A 45 -15.38 11.67 -2.08
C VAL A 45 -14.23 12.25 -2.88
N ASP A 46 -13.54 13.22 -2.29
CA ASP A 46 -12.32 13.75 -2.87
C ASP A 46 -11.20 12.69 -2.80
N LEU A 47 -10.90 12.12 -3.96
CA LEU A 47 -9.83 11.14 -4.19
C LEU A 47 -8.62 11.75 -4.94
N SER A 48 -8.67 13.04 -5.26
CA SER A 48 -7.65 13.78 -6.01
C SER A 48 -6.26 13.74 -5.37
N ASP A 49 -6.20 13.61 -4.04
CA ASP A 49 -4.95 13.54 -3.28
C ASP A 49 -4.30 12.14 -3.29
N LEU A 50 -5.08 11.11 -3.63
CA LEU A 50 -4.67 9.71 -3.54
C LEU A 50 -4.38 9.09 -4.90
N LEU A 51 -5.11 9.50 -5.94
CA LEU A 51 -5.07 8.88 -7.26
C LEU A 51 -5.02 9.95 -8.37
N PRO A 52 -4.33 9.69 -9.49
CA PRO A 52 -4.41 10.52 -10.68
C PRO A 52 -5.82 10.49 -11.30
N SER A 53 -6.23 11.58 -11.96
CA SER A 53 -7.57 11.77 -12.54
C SER A 53 -8.10 10.61 -13.40
N PRO A 54 -7.28 9.90 -14.22
CA PRO A 54 -7.77 8.76 -15.00
C PRO A 54 -8.31 7.62 -14.13
N LEU A 55 -7.69 7.35 -12.98
CA LEU A 55 -8.13 6.29 -12.07
C LEU A 55 -9.41 6.69 -11.33
N ILE A 56 -9.56 7.97 -10.99
CA ILE A 56 -10.78 8.51 -10.36
C ILE A 56 -11.98 8.37 -11.31
N MET A 57 -11.79 8.66 -12.60
CA MET A 57 -12.83 8.48 -13.60
C MET A 57 -13.20 7.00 -13.75
N ALA A 58 -12.21 6.10 -13.85
CA ALA A 58 -12.44 4.66 -13.91
C ALA A 58 -13.21 4.14 -12.68
N LEU A 59 -12.83 4.60 -11.48
CA LEU A 59 -13.52 4.31 -10.21
C LEU A 59 -14.99 4.74 -10.22
N THR A 60 -15.27 5.94 -10.71
CA THR A 60 -16.61 6.51 -10.74
C THR A 60 -17.52 5.79 -11.72
N VAL A 61 -16.98 5.42 -12.89
CA VAL A 61 -17.69 4.64 -13.92
C VAL A 61 -17.98 3.23 -13.41
N ALA A 62 -16.96 2.54 -12.88
CA ALA A 62 -17.08 1.21 -12.28
C ALA A 62 -18.12 1.16 -11.16
N ALA A 63 -18.11 2.16 -10.27
CA ALA A 63 -19.09 2.21 -9.21
C ALA A 63 -20.52 2.45 -9.72
N SER A 64 -20.70 3.33 -10.70
CA SER A 64 -22.02 3.57 -11.32
C SER A 64 -22.58 2.31 -12.00
N LEU A 65 -21.71 1.51 -12.62
CA LEU A 65 -22.05 0.21 -13.22
C LEU A 65 -22.42 -0.84 -12.16
N SER A 66 -21.70 -0.87 -11.04
CA SER A 66 -21.97 -1.80 -9.92
C SER A 66 -23.31 -1.50 -9.22
N ILE A 67 -23.71 -0.23 -9.15
CA ILE A 67 -24.99 0.19 -8.54
C ILE A 67 -26.16 -0.09 -9.50
N SER A 68 -25.97 0.11 -10.81
CA SER A 68 -27.04 -0.07 -11.82
C SER A 68 -27.35 -1.54 -12.16
N SER A 69 -26.41 -2.46 -11.94
CA SER A 69 -26.62 -3.91 -12.14
C SER A 69 -27.29 -4.62 -10.94
N GLY A 70 -27.52 -3.93 -9.82
CA GLY A 70 -28.13 -4.47 -8.59
C GLY A 70 -29.63 -4.21 -8.38
N GLY A 71 -30.35 -3.73 -9.40
CA GLY A 71 -31.77 -3.33 -9.34
C GLY A 71 -32.81 -4.46 -9.45
N GLY A 72 -32.47 -5.69 -9.07
CA GLY A 72 -33.36 -6.85 -9.16
C GLY A 72 -33.46 -7.61 -7.85
N SER A 73 -34.69 -7.82 -7.36
CA SER A 73 -34.96 -8.62 -6.17
C SER A 73 -34.35 -10.03 -6.30
N ASN A 74 -33.64 -10.45 -5.25
CA ASN A 74 -33.30 -11.84 -4.92
C ASN A 74 -32.05 -12.42 -5.63
N SER A 75 -30.95 -12.59 -4.87
CA SER A 75 -29.94 -13.68 -5.01
C SER A 75 -28.49 -13.41 -5.49
N SER A 76 -27.94 -12.19 -5.48
CA SER A 76 -26.47 -12.03 -5.62
C SER A 76 -25.94 -10.78 -4.92
N ASN A 77 -25.09 -10.98 -3.91
CA ASN A 77 -24.56 -10.00 -2.95
C ASN A 77 -23.64 -8.90 -3.54
N ALA A 78 -23.63 -8.66 -4.85
CA ALA A 78 -22.87 -7.56 -5.44
C ALA A 78 -23.59 -6.23 -5.21
N GLY A 79 -22.95 -5.29 -4.51
CA GLY A 79 -23.46 -3.92 -4.33
C GLY A 79 -24.28 -3.65 -3.06
N ARG A 80 -24.37 -4.58 -2.10
CA ARG A 80 -24.95 -4.28 -0.78
C ARG A 80 -23.94 -3.58 0.12
N ARG A 81 -24.45 -2.64 0.94
CA ARG A 81 -23.70 -2.00 2.04
C ARG A 81 -22.98 -3.07 2.84
N LEU A 82 -21.68 -2.88 3.09
CA LEU A 82 -20.92 -3.79 3.96
C LEU A 82 -21.56 -3.78 5.36
N PRO A 83 -21.63 -4.94 6.04
CA PRO A 83 -22.02 -4.96 7.44
C PRO A 83 -21.03 -4.12 8.25
N GLU A 84 -21.56 -3.40 9.24
CA GLU A 84 -20.81 -2.40 9.99
C GLU A 84 -19.61 -3.01 10.73
N GLU A 85 -19.74 -4.25 11.20
CA GLU A 85 -18.67 -5.01 11.85
C GLU A 85 -17.47 -5.26 10.91
N ASP A 86 -17.72 -5.64 9.65
CA ASP A 86 -16.64 -5.89 8.69
C ASP A 86 -16.03 -4.59 8.18
N LEU A 87 -16.84 -3.54 8.06
CA LEU A 87 -16.35 -2.22 7.72
C LEU A 87 -15.43 -1.67 8.81
N GLU A 88 -15.81 -1.81 10.08
CA GLU A 88 -14.99 -1.38 11.21
C GLU A 88 -13.65 -2.13 11.24
N LYS A 89 -13.67 -3.46 11.04
CA LYS A 89 -12.44 -4.26 10.93
C LYS A 89 -11.56 -3.81 9.77
N ALA A 90 -12.13 -3.59 8.58
CA ALA A 90 -11.40 -3.17 7.40
C ALA A 90 -10.81 -1.76 7.56
N THR A 91 -11.56 -0.83 8.15
CA THR A 91 -11.12 0.55 8.37
C THR A 91 -10.07 0.66 9.47
N ALA A 92 -10.19 -0.13 10.55
CA ALA A 92 -9.18 -0.24 11.59
C ALA A 92 -7.86 -0.79 11.04
N ALA A 93 -7.93 -1.90 10.28
CA ALA A 93 -6.75 -2.48 9.63
C ALA A 93 -6.11 -1.52 8.63
N ALA A 94 -6.93 -0.78 7.86
CA ALA A 94 -6.44 0.23 6.92
C ALA A 94 -5.70 1.37 7.64
N LYS A 95 -6.25 1.88 8.73
CA LYS A 95 -5.62 2.93 9.55
C LYS A 95 -4.27 2.48 10.10
N GLU A 96 -4.20 1.25 10.63
CA GLU A 96 -2.94 0.69 11.14
C GLU A 96 -1.90 0.51 10.01
N ALA A 97 -2.33 0.05 8.83
CA ALA A 97 -1.44 -0.08 7.69
C ALA A 97 -0.89 1.26 7.19
N LEU A 98 -1.70 2.32 7.20
CA LEU A 98 -1.26 3.67 6.85
C LEU A 98 -0.25 4.21 7.89
N ALA A 99 -0.54 4.04 9.18
CA ALA A 99 0.39 4.41 10.24
C ALA A 99 1.73 3.66 10.12
N LEU A 100 1.68 2.36 9.80
CA LEU A 100 2.88 1.56 9.56
C LEU A 100 3.67 2.03 8.33
N ALA A 101 2.97 2.45 7.27
CA ALA A 101 3.61 3.01 6.07
C ALA A 101 4.32 4.34 6.37
N GLU A 102 3.70 5.21 7.17
CA GLU A 102 4.30 6.46 7.62
C GLU A 102 5.53 6.21 8.50
N LYS A 103 5.44 5.29 9.48
CA LYS A 103 6.59 4.88 10.29
C LYS A 103 7.73 4.30 9.46
N ARG A 104 7.41 3.51 8.42
CA ARG A 104 8.43 3.02 7.49
C ARG A 104 9.13 4.17 6.76
N LYS A 105 8.40 5.21 6.35
CA LYS A 105 8.97 6.40 5.70
C LYS A 105 9.88 7.17 6.66
N GLU A 106 9.45 7.36 7.90
CA GLU A 106 10.25 8.01 8.95
C GLU A 106 11.58 7.28 9.17
N VAL A 107 11.54 5.95 9.28
CA VAL A 107 12.75 5.12 9.44
C VAL A 107 13.67 5.21 8.22
N LEU A 108 13.12 5.25 7.00
CA LEU A 108 13.93 5.40 5.78
C LEU A 108 14.62 6.77 5.73
N GLN A 109 13.93 7.85 6.05
CA GLN A 109 14.54 9.18 6.12
C GLN A 109 15.63 9.27 7.18
N TYR A 110 15.38 8.69 8.36
CA TYR A 110 16.40 8.58 9.40
C TYR A 110 17.62 7.79 8.88
N LEU A 111 17.39 6.66 8.22
CA LEU A 111 18.46 5.83 7.68
C LEU A 111 19.28 6.56 6.61
N GLU A 112 18.63 7.30 5.71
CA GLU A 112 19.30 8.11 4.68
C GLU A 112 20.23 9.15 5.31
N SER A 113 19.74 9.88 6.32
CA SER A 113 20.55 10.88 7.03
C SER A 113 21.78 10.26 7.71
N ARG A 114 21.64 9.07 8.31
CA ARG A 114 22.75 8.40 9.02
C ARG A 114 23.70 7.74 8.04
N MET A 115 23.21 7.14 6.96
CA MET A 115 24.06 6.47 5.98
C MET A 115 24.90 7.44 5.16
N ALA A 116 24.37 8.65 4.91
CA ALA A 116 25.15 9.74 4.31
C ALA A 116 26.39 10.12 5.15
N LEU A 117 26.32 9.95 6.48
CA LEU A 117 27.46 10.20 7.38
C LEU A 117 28.38 8.98 7.52
N VAL A 118 27.82 7.76 7.59
CA VAL A 118 28.57 6.53 7.88
C VAL A 118 29.25 5.95 6.63
N ALA A 119 28.54 5.94 5.49
CA ALA A 119 29.00 5.30 4.25
C ALA A 119 28.51 6.07 3.00
N PRO A 120 28.99 7.32 2.78
CA PRO A 120 28.50 8.17 1.69
C PRO A 120 28.69 7.54 0.31
N ASN A 121 29.87 6.98 0.04
CA ASN A 121 30.20 6.41 -1.26
C ASN A 121 29.37 5.17 -1.58
N VAL A 122 29.18 4.28 -0.60
CA VAL A 122 28.42 3.04 -0.80
C VAL A 122 26.93 3.33 -0.89
N SER A 123 26.44 4.25 -0.05
CA SER A 123 25.04 4.70 -0.08
C SER A 123 24.68 5.41 -1.39
N ALA A 124 25.61 6.14 -2.01
CA ALA A 124 25.38 6.76 -3.31
C ALA A 124 25.21 5.75 -4.44
N ILE A 125 25.86 4.59 -4.36
CA ILE A 125 25.82 3.55 -5.40
C ILE A 125 24.61 2.62 -5.21
N LEU A 126 24.36 2.14 -3.98
CA LEU A 126 23.35 1.12 -3.70
C LEU A 126 22.04 1.69 -3.12
N GLY A 127 22.05 2.94 -2.66
CA GLY A 127 20.99 3.52 -1.83
C GLY A 127 21.14 3.16 -0.35
N ALA A 128 20.57 4.00 0.51
CA ALA A 128 20.71 3.88 1.97
C ALA A 128 20.13 2.57 2.52
N ALA A 129 18.97 2.14 2.01
CA ALA A 129 18.30 0.94 2.47
C ALA A 129 19.10 -0.35 2.19
N LEU A 130 19.65 -0.50 0.98
CA LEU A 130 20.47 -1.68 0.63
C LEU A 130 21.81 -1.64 1.35
N THR A 131 22.44 -0.47 1.44
CA THR A 131 23.70 -0.28 2.18
C THR A 131 23.55 -0.64 3.65
N ALA A 132 22.43 -0.25 4.28
CA ALA A 132 22.14 -0.63 5.66
C ALA A 132 22.03 -2.14 5.82
N ARG A 133 21.26 -2.82 4.95
CA ARG A 133 21.09 -4.28 5.01
C ARG A 133 22.42 -5.00 4.83
N LEU A 134 23.24 -4.52 3.90
CA LEU A 134 24.58 -5.03 3.67
C LEU A 134 25.46 -4.84 4.91
N LEU A 135 25.47 -3.65 5.50
CA LEU A 135 26.25 -3.36 6.69
C LEU A 135 25.77 -4.17 7.90
N THR A 136 24.46 -4.41 8.05
CA THR A 136 23.91 -5.31 9.09
C THR A 136 24.38 -6.74 8.90
N LYS A 137 24.51 -7.22 7.65
CA LYS A 137 24.97 -8.58 7.34
C LYS A 137 26.49 -8.75 7.54
N VAL A 138 27.26 -7.72 7.22
CA VAL A 138 28.73 -7.72 7.30
C VAL A 138 29.24 -7.27 8.68
N GLY A 139 28.42 -6.55 9.43
CA GLY A 139 28.70 -6.00 10.77
C GLY A 139 29.40 -4.64 10.74
N ARG A 140 30.54 -4.52 10.06
CA ARG A 140 31.39 -3.30 10.09
C ARG A 140 31.90 -2.92 8.70
N LEU A 141 32.17 -1.63 8.49
CA LEU A 141 32.74 -1.11 7.23
C LEU A 141 34.13 -1.69 6.94
N GLU A 142 34.94 -1.92 7.97
CA GLU A 142 36.28 -2.49 7.81
C GLU A 142 36.25 -3.91 7.26
N THR A 143 35.28 -4.71 7.71
CA THR A 143 35.07 -6.07 7.21
C THR A 143 34.58 -6.03 5.76
N LEU A 144 33.73 -5.05 5.43
CA LEU A 144 33.28 -4.84 4.06
C LEU A 144 34.44 -4.48 3.13
N ALA A 145 35.35 -3.61 3.57
CA ALA A 145 36.53 -3.20 2.79
C ALA A 145 37.51 -4.36 2.52
N LYS A 146 37.58 -5.35 3.42
CA LYS A 146 38.41 -6.55 3.27
C LYS A 146 37.74 -7.68 2.48
N MET A 147 36.44 -7.57 2.21
CA MET A 147 35.66 -8.63 1.60
C MET A 147 35.80 -8.59 0.07
N PRO A 148 36.10 -9.73 -0.59
CA PRO A 148 36.17 -9.76 -2.04
C PRO A 148 34.78 -9.56 -2.66
N ALA A 149 34.73 -8.95 -3.85
CA ALA A 149 33.48 -8.59 -4.53
C ALA A 149 32.51 -9.78 -4.74
N GLN A 150 33.05 -11.00 -4.95
CA GLN A 150 32.24 -12.21 -5.10
C GLN A 150 31.45 -12.57 -3.84
N ASN A 151 31.98 -12.27 -2.66
CA ASN A 151 31.29 -12.53 -1.38
C ASN A 151 30.27 -11.42 -1.04
N ILE A 152 30.49 -10.21 -1.54
CA ILE A 152 29.57 -9.07 -1.42
C ILE A 152 28.33 -9.28 -2.28
N MET A 153 28.44 -10.01 -3.39
CA MET A 153 27.33 -10.33 -4.30
C MET A 153 26.31 -11.26 -3.62
N VAL A 154 25.35 -10.66 -2.91
CA VAL A 154 24.21 -11.37 -2.32
C VAL A 154 23.27 -11.80 -3.45
N LYS A 155 23.16 -13.11 -3.72
CA LYS A 155 22.10 -13.65 -4.58
C LYS A 155 20.73 -13.30 -3.97
N PRO A 156 19.73 -12.94 -4.80
CA PRO A 156 18.41 -12.48 -4.35
C PRO A 156 17.68 -13.52 -3.50
#